data_AF-A0A519LV30-F1
#
_entry.id   AF-A0A519LV30-F1
#
_cell.length_a   1.000
_cell.length_b   1.000
_cell.length_c   1.000
_cell.angle_alpha   90.00
_cell.angle_beta   90.00
_cell.angle_gamma   90.00
#
_symmetry.space_group_name_H-M   'P 1'
#
loop_
_entity.id
_entity.type
_entity.pdbx_description
1 polymer ?
#
loop_
_entity_poly.entity_id
_entity_poly.type
_entity_poly.pdbx_seq_one_letter_code
_entity_poly.pdbx_strand_id
1 'polypeptide(L)'
;MGFVPLIDVSRGGFPECQHWGAVAVSNREGKVLARVGDPYTVTFTRSTIKAFQALPFMQAGGAAALGWGQGELALLCASHNGEPMHVAQAERMLATVGQDYHALQCGCHRPL
;
A
#
# COMPACT_ATOMS: atom_id res chain seq x y z
N MET A 1 -15.73 18.73 6.62
CA MET A 1 -14.72 17.64 6.55
C MET A 1 -14.94 16.75 7.76
N GLY A 2 -15.14 15.45 7.57
CA GLY A 2 -15.45 14.53 8.67
C GLY A 2 -14.21 13.95 9.39
N PHE A 3 -13.03 14.51 9.15
CA PHE A 3 -11.81 14.16 9.87
C PHE A 3 -11.79 14.83 11.25
N VAL A 4 -11.21 14.12 12.21
CA VAL A 4 -10.97 14.58 13.58
C VAL A 4 -9.47 14.44 13.90
N PRO A 5 -8.93 15.15 14.91
CA PRO A 5 -7.55 14.91 15.33
C PRO A 5 -7.38 13.48 15.84
N LEU A 6 -6.39 12.76 15.31
CA LEU A 6 -6.10 11.36 15.66
C LEU A 6 -4.74 11.19 16.34
N ILE A 7 -3.76 12.01 15.99
CA ILE A 7 -2.38 11.88 16.47
C ILE A 7 -1.85 13.27 16.80
N ASP A 8 -1.36 13.44 18.03
CA ASP A 8 -0.56 14.59 18.44
C ASP A 8 0.92 14.23 18.41
N VAL A 9 1.72 14.99 17.68
CA VAL A 9 3.18 14.88 17.67
C VAL A 9 3.74 16.00 18.51
N SER A 10 4.53 15.67 19.53
CA SER A 10 5.16 16.65 20.43
C SER A 10 6.67 16.71 20.23
N ARG A 11 7.27 17.90 20.33
CA ARG A 11 8.72 18.11 20.39
C ARG A 11 9.08 18.92 21.63
N GLY A 12 10.00 18.41 22.43
CA GLY A 12 10.42 19.08 23.68
C GLY A 12 9.29 19.25 24.70
N GLY A 13 8.30 18.35 24.71
CA GLY A 13 7.16 18.40 25.64
C GLY A 13 6.00 19.31 25.19
N PHE A 14 6.11 19.97 24.04
CA PHE A 14 5.05 20.82 23.48
C PHE A 14 4.43 20.19 22.23
N PRO A 15 3.11 20.30 22.01
CA PRO A 15 2.47 19.90 20.77
C PRO A 15 3.08 20.66 19.58
N GLU A 16 3.59 19.92 18.60
CA GLU A 16 4.20 20.45 17.38
C GLU A 16 3.26 20.31 16.17
N CYS A 17 2.59 19.17 16.04
CA CYS A 17 1.71 18.88 14.91
C CYS A 17 0.53 18.00 15.32
N GLN A 18 -0.63 18.17 14.66
CA GLN A 18 -1.76 17.24 14.75
C GLN A 18 -2.03 16.61 13.39
N HIS A 19 -2.18 15.29 13.36
CA HIS A 19 -2.66 14.58 12.18
C HIS A 19 -4.15 14.32 12.29
N TRP A 20 -4.88 14.79 11.29
CA TRP A 20 -6.34 14.65 11.20
C TRP A 20 -6.70 13.50 10.28
N GLY A 21 -7.73 12.74 10.64
CA GLY A 21 -8.22 11.65 9.81
C GLY A 21 -9.54 11.07 10.28
N ALA A 22 -9.92 9.96 9.66
CA ALA A 22 -10.98 9.09 10.10
C ALA A 22 -10.48 7.64 10.12
N VAL A 23 -11.06 6.83 11.00
CA VAL A 23 -10.74 5.40 11.15
C VAL A 23 -12.04 4.62 11.05
N ALA A 24 -12.00 3.50 10.35
CA ALA A 24 -13.10 2.55 10.27
C ALA A 24 -12.57 1.13 10.49
N VAL A 25 -13.26 0.36 11.32
CA VAL A 25 -13.10 -1.10 11.40
C VAL A 25 -14.35 -1.70 10.78
N SER A 26 -14.19 -2.55 9.76
CA SER A 26 -15.30 -3.23 9.11
C SER A 26 -15.14 -4.75 9.16
N ASN A 27 -16.27 -5.47 9.10
CA ASN A 27 -16.26 -6.90 8.88
C ASN A 27 -16.29 -7.23 7.37
N ARG A 28 -16.32 -8.52 7.04
CA ARG A 28 -16.29 -9.01 5.65
C ARG A 28 -17.55 -8.66 4.86
N GLU A 29 -18.66 -8.41 5.54
CA GLU A 29 -19.93 -7.96 4.96
C GLU A 29 -19.96 -6.43 4.73
N GLY A 30 -18.89 -5.72 5.06
CA GLY A 30 -18.78 -4.26 4.91
C GLY A 30 -19.46 -3.46 6.03
N LYS A 31 -19.95 -4.12 7.09
CA LYS A 31 -20.52 -3.44 8.26
C LYS A 31 -19.41 -2.78 9.08
N VAL A 32 -19.55 -1.48 9.33
CA VAL A 32 -18.67 -0.73 10.25
C VAL A 32 -18.94 -1.18 11.69
N LEU A 33 -17.93 -1.77 12.34
CA LEU A 33 -17.97 -2.25 13.72
C LEU A 33 -17.50 -1.18 14.71
N ALA A 34 -16.54 -0.33 14.31
CA ALA A 34 -16.03 0.78 15.10
C ALA A 34 -15.54 1.90 14.17
N ARG A 35 -15.58 3.14 14.66
CA ARG A 35 -15.10 4.30 13.91
C ARG A 35 -14.60 5.44 14.80
N VAL A 36 -13.75 6.28 14.23
CA VAL A 36 -13.39 7.61 14.73
C VAL A 36 -13.50 8.59 13.56
N GLY A 37 -14.15 9.75 13.75
CA GLY A 37 -14.52 10.64 12.65
C GLY A 37 -15.59 10.03 11.72
N ASP A 38 -15.67 10.55 10.49
CA ASP A 38 -16.59 10.07 9.45
C ASP A 38 -15.91 9.09 8.48
N PRO A 39 -16.20 7.77 8.58
CA PRO A 39 -15.60 6.74 7.75
C PRO A 39 -16.06 6.78 6.29
N TYR A 40 -17.07 7.59 5.96
CA TYR A 40 -17.58 7.76 4.59
C TYR A 40 -16.97 8.97 3.87
N THR A 41 -16.02 9.67 4.51
CA THR A 41 -15.29 10.76 3.86
C THR A 41 -14.51 10.22 2.66
N VAL A 42 -14.82 10.71 1.46
CA VAL A 42 -14.10 10.35 0.23
C VAL A 42 -12.71 10.95 0.26
N THR A 43 -11.69 10.12 -0.01
CA THR A 43 -10.29 10.51 -0.10
C THR A 43 -9.58 9.71 -1.19
N PHE A 44 -8.41 10.19 -1.62
CA PHE A 44 -7.56 9.41 -2.51
C PHE A 44 -7.02 8.18 -1.79
N THR A 45 -7.14 7.02 -2.41
CA THR A 45 -6.63 5.74 -1.86
C THR A 45 -5.10 5.69 -1.83
N ARG A 46 -4.44 6.43 -2.73
CA ARG A 46 -2.97 6.40 -2.86
C ARG A 46 -2.51 4.95 -2.96
N SER A 47 -1.46 4.57 -2.24
CA SER A 47 -0.90 3.22 -2.28
C SER A 47 -1.81 2.13 -1.70
N THR A 48 -2.90 2.44 -0.99
CA THR A 48 -3.75 1.40 -0.37
C THR A 48 -4.59 0.63 -1.38
N ILE A 49 -4.71 1.12 -2.62
CA ILE A 49 -5.45 0.47 -3.69
C ILE A 49 -4.73 -0.74 -4.30
N LYS A 50 -3.44 -0.97 -4.00
CA LYS A 50 -2.60 -1.99 -4.64
C LYS A 50 -3.21 -3.39 -4.65
N ALA A 51 -3.82 -3.83 -3.54
CA ALA A 51 -4.49 -5.12 -3.49
C ALA A 51 -5.65 -5.23 -4.49
N PHE A 52 -6.41 -4.15 -4.70
CA PHE A 52 -7.45 -4.10 -5.72
C PHE A 52 -6.87 -4.06 -7.13
N GLN A 53 -5.73 -3.39 -7.34
CA GLN A 53 -5.01 -3.42 -8.63
C GLN A 53 -4.45 -4.81 -8.95
N ALA A 54 -4.02 -5.56 -7.95
CA ALA A 54 -3.51 -6.92 -8.08
C ALA A 54 -4.62 -7.95 -8.36
N LEU A 55 -5.86 -7.68 -7.93
CA LEU A 55 -6.95 -8.64 -7.95
C LEU A 55 -7.25 -9.22 -9.35
N PRO A 56 -7.34 -8.43 -10.44
CA PRO A 56 -7.57 -8.98 -11.78
C PRO A 56 -6.45 -9.91 -12.24
N PHE A 57 -5.19 -9.57 -11.96
CA PHE A 57 -4.03 -10.40 -12.28
C PHE A 57 -4.09 -11.74 -11.53
N MET A 58 -4.48 -11.71 -10.26
CA MET A 58 -4.67 -12.92 -9.45
C MET A 58 -5.83 -13.78 -9.96
N GLN A 59 -6.98 -13.16 -10.27
CA GLN A 59 -8.16 -13.87 -10.78
C GLN A 59 -7.92 -14.51 -12.15
N ALA A 60 -7.05 -13.91 -12.98
CA ALA A 60 -6.63 -14.47 -14.25
C ALA A 60 -5.61 -15.62 -14.11
N GLY A 61 -5.24 -16.01 -12.89
CA GLY A 61 -4.24 -17.06 -12.65
C GLY A 61 -2.79 -16.61 -12.88
N GLY A 62 -2.53 -15.31 -12.97
CA GLY A 62 -1.22 -14.77 -13.35
C GLY A 62 -0.09 -15.19 -12.40
N ALA A 63 -0.32 -15.16 -11.09
CA ALA A 63 0.69 -15.60 -10.12
C ALA A 63 1.04 -17.09 -10.29
N ALA A 64 0.05 -17.95 -10.52
CA ALA A 64 0.28 -19.37 -10.75
C ALA A 64 1.05 -19.60 -12.07
N ALA A 65 0.69 -18.88 -13.13
CA ALA A 65 1.36 -18.96 -14.43
C ALA A 65 2.83 -18.54 -14.37
N LEU A 66 3.18 -17.59 -13.50
CA LEU A 66 4.55 -17.11 -13.30
C LEU A 66 5.30 -17.80 -12.14
N GLY A 67 4.68 -18.78 -11.47
CA GLY A 67 5.28 -19.47 -10.33
C GLY A 67 5.52 -18.58 -9.10
N TRP A 68 4.75 -17.50 -8.95
CA TRP A 68 4.88 -16.53 -7.87
C TRP A 68 4.26 -17.05 -6.57
N GLY A 69 4.96 -16.81 -5.45
CA GLY A 69 4.55 -17.19 -4.10
C GLY A 69 4.25 -16.00 -3.21
N GLN A 70 4.28 -16.21 -1.89
CA GLN A 70 3.88 -15.18 -0.91
C GLN A 70 4.76 -13.91 -0.97
N GLY A 71 6.05 -14.04 -1.30
CA GLY A 71 6.97 -12.91 -1.39
C GLY A 71 6.62 -11.96 -2.53
N GLU A 72 6.34 -12.50 -3.72
CA GLU A 72 5.91 -11.73 -4.90
C GLU A 72 4.55 -11.06 -4.65
N LEU A 73 3.63 -11.79 -4.02
CA LEU A 73 2.30 -11.27 -3.69
C LEU A 73 2.34 -10.16 -2.64
N ALA A 74 3.21 -10.28 -1.64
CA ALA A 74 3.45 -9.22 -0.68
C ALA A 74 3.93 -7.95 -1.41
N LEU A 75 4.95 -8.08 -2.28
CA LEU A 75 5.50 -6.97 -3.05
C LEU A 75 4.44 -6.29 -3.95
N LEU A 76 3.57 -7.09 -4.57
CA LEU A 76 2.48 -6.62 -5.44
C LEU A 76 1.39 -5.84 -4.67
N CYS A 77 1.06 -6.25 -3.44
CA CYS A 77 -0.11 -5.77 -2.71
C CYS A 77 0.17 -4.66 -1.68
N ALA A 78 1.43 -4.37 -1.37
CA ALA A 78 1.79 -3.43 -0.29
C ALA A 78 2.82 -2.37 -0.70
N SER A 79 3.08 -1.43 0.20
CA SER A 79 4.18 -0.47 0.07
C SER A 79 5.36 -0.96 0.88
N HIS A 80 6.56 -0.82 0.35
CA HIS A 80 7.79 -1.35 0.94
C HIS A 80 8.85 -0.25 0.99
N ASN A 81 9.76 -0.33 1.95
CA ASN A 81 10.83 0.65 2.15
C ASN A 81 11.93 0.60 1.07
N GLY A 82 11.84 -0.33 0.11
CA GLY A 82 12.85 -0.47 -0.94
C GLY A 82 14.19 -1.02 -0.43
N GLU A 83 14.21 -1.67 0.73
CA GLU A 83 15.40 -2.39 1.23
C GLU A 83 15.93 -3.42 0.21
N PRO A 84 17.22 -3.82 0.29
CA PRO A 84 17.84 -4.70 -0.70
C PRO A 84 17.04 -5.98 -1.00
N MET A 85 16.36 -6.57 -0.01
CA MET A 85 15.51 -7.74 -0.22
C MET A 85 14.30 -7.46 -1.12
N HIS A 86 13.71 -6.26 -1.05
CA HIS A 86 12.60 -5.85 -1.91
C HIS A 86 13.08 -5.61 -3.34
N VAL A 87 14.27 -5.01 -3.51
CA VAL A 87 14.87 -4.80 -4.83
C VAL A 87 15.15 -6.14 -5.50
N ALA A 88 15.81 -7.06 -4.79
CA ALA A 88 16.09 -8.40 -5.31
C ALA A 88 14.80 -9.17 -5.66
N GLN A 89 13.72 -8.98 -4.89
CA GLN A 89 12.41 -9.56 -5.18
C GLN A 89 11.79 -8.95 -6.46
N ALA A 90 11.85 -7.63 -6.63
CA ALA A 90 11.36 -6.95 -7.83
C ALA A 90 12.12 -7.40 -9.09
N GLU A 91 13.45 -7.52 -9.00
CA GLU A 91 14.30 -8.01 -10.09
C GLU A 91 13.93 -9.44 -10.50
N ARG A 92 13.72 -10.35 -9.52
CA ARG A 92 13.24 -11.71 -9.80
C ARG A 92 11.89 -11.70 -10.51
N MET A 93 10.95 -10.87 -10.05
CA MET A 93 9.62 -10.77 -10.67
C MET A 93 9.69 -10.27 -12.11
N LEU A 94 10.49 -9.24 -12.39
CA LEU A 94 10.70 -8.73 -13.75
C LEU A 94 11.31 -9.82 -14.65
N ALA A 95 12.29 -10.58 -14.14
CA ALA A 95 12.90 -11.67 -14.89
C ALA A 95 11.89 -12.76 -15.28
N THR A 96 10.86 -13.03 -14.46
CA THR A 96 9.81 -14.03 -14.81
C THR A 96 9.02 -13.69 -16.07
N VAL A 97 9.01 -12.42 -16.47
CA VAL A 97 8.35 -11.93 -17.70
C VAL A 97 9.36 -11.48 -18.77
N GLY A 98 10.63 -11.84 -18.61
CA GLY A 98 11.70 -11.48 -19.55
C GLY A 98 12.00 -9.98 -19.59
N GLN A 99 11.77 -9.27 -18.50
CA GLN A 99 12.04 -7.83 -18.35
C GLN A 99 13.09 -7.58 -17.29
N ASP A 100 13.61 -6.35 -17.27
CA ASP A 100 14.45 -5.83 -16.20
C ASP A 100 13.93 -4.45 -15.74
N TYR A 101 14.70 -3.79 -14.87
CA TYR A 101 14.28 -2.50 -14.30
C TYR A 101 14.20 -1.38 -15.33
N HIS A 102 14.79 -1.52 -16.53
CA HIS A 102 14.69 -0.51 -17.59
C HIS A 102 13.27 -0.45 -18.20
N ALA A 103 12.46 -1.49 -18.02
CA ALA A 103 11.04 -1.46 -18.40
C ALA A 103 10.18 -0.58 -17.47
N LEU A 104 10.68 -0.24 -16.28
CA LEU A 104 9.95 0.56 -15.31
C LEU A 104 9.97 2.05 -15.70
N GLN A 105 8.79 2.66 -15.79
CA GLN A 105 8.62 4.06 -16.18
C GLN A 105 8.65 5.05 -14.99
N CYS A 106 8.94 4.56 -13.78
CA CYS A 106 8.88 5.38 -12.56
C CYS A 106 10.15 6.20 -12.29
N GLY A 107 11.28 5.87 -12.95
CA GLY A 107 12.57 6.51 -12.71
C GLY A 107 13.08 6.36 -11.27
N CYS A 108 14.24 6.94 -10.98
CA CYS A 108 14.77 6.95 -9.62
C CYS A 108 14.04 8.01 -8.79
N HIS A 109 13.44 7.61 -7.67
CA HIS A 109 12.92 8.58 -6.70
C HIS A 109 14.08 9.37 -6.08
N ARG A 110 13.90 10.67 -5.83
CA ARG A 110 14.87 11.44 -5.02
C ARG A 110 14.90 10.85 -3.60
N PRO A 111 16.01 10.96 -2.86
CA PRO A 111 16.02 10.60 -1.45
C PRO A 111 14.89 11.34 -0.72
N LEU A 112 14.15 10.59 0.11
CA LEU A 112 13.16 11.12 1.05
C LEU A 112 13.85 11.90 2.16
#